data_AF-A0A8T1TPY3-F1
#
_entry.id   AF-A0A8T1TPY3-F1
#
_cell.length_a   1.000
_cell.length_b   1.000
_cell.length_c   1.000
_cell.angle_alpha   90.00
_cell.angle_beta   90.00
_cell.angle_gamma   90.00
#
_symmetry.space_group_name_H-M   'P 1'
#
loop_
_entity.id
_entity.type
_entity.pdbx_description
1 polymer ?
#
loop_
_entity_poly.entity_id
_entity_poly.type
_entity_poly.pdbx_seq_one_letter_code
_entity_poly.pdbx_strand_id
1 'polypeptide(L)'
;MESSSLPELLNCRLSIKNGEPFDACRDKVPPSPACLYNVSEGYNILRKKIEEHFESKLPGQWKPTFDIYLKPSNNAKQKQFEIVCQETVALLAQVKEVCASALPCSNEQAG
;
A
#
# COMPACT_ATOMS: atom_id res chain seq x y z
N MET A 1 26.34 -13.63 -4.48
CA MET A 1 25.33 -14.00 -3.48
C MET A 1 25.07 -12.77 -2.65
N GLU A 2 24.25 -11.86 -3.16
CA GLU A 2 23.77 -10.71 -2.40
C GLU A 2 22.32 -11.02 -2.07
N SER A 3 22.11 -11.54 -0.87
CA SER A 3 20.78 -11.69 -0.29
C SER A 3 20.31 -10.28 0.00
N SER A 4 19.72 -9.62 -1.00
CA SER A 4 18.95 -8.40 -0.80
C SER A 4 17.70 -8.78 0.00
N SER A 5 17.89 -9.04 1.29
CA SER A 5 16.82 -9.26 2.25
C SER A 5 15.97 -8.02 2.18
N LEU A 6 14.75 -8.18 1.67
CA LEU A 6 13.84 -7.05 1.63
C LEU A 6 13.70 -6.49 3.04
N PRO A 7 13.53 -5.17 3.15
CA PRO A 7 13.28 -4.59 4.44
C PRO A 7 11.99 -5.21 4.98
N GLU A 8 12.11 -5.96 6.07
CA GLU A 8 10.95 -6.58 6.74
C GLU A 8 9.91 -5.52 7.09
N LEU A 9 10.36 -4.27 7.26
CA LEU A 9 9.57 -3.05 7.40
C LEU A 9 9.43 -2.27 6.09
N LEU A 10 8.20 -2.00 5.69
CA LEU A 10 7.87 -1.04 4.65
C LEU A 10 7.45 0.30 5.24
N ASN A 11 7.87 1.39 4.59
CA ASN A 11 7.29 2.70 4.82
C ASN A 11 6.10 2.90 3.87
N CYS A 12 4.88 2.86 4.42
CA CYS A 12 3.64 2.91 3.66
C CYS A 12 2.91 4.23 3.90
N ARG A 13 2.17 4.68 2.88
CA ARG A 13 1.26 5.83 2.99
C ARG A 13 -0.13 5.42 2.56
N LEU A 14 -1.11 5.53 3.47
CA LEU A 14 -2.50 5.22 3.15
C LEU A 14 -3.16 6.44 2.49
N SER A 15 -3.96 6.17 1.47
CA SER A 15 -4.78 7.17 0.78
C SER A 15 -6.20 6.65 0.69
N ILE A 16 -7.15 7.36 1.29
CA ILE A 16 -8.55 6.99 1.29
C ILE A 16 -9.27 7.86 0.25
N LYS A 17 -9.97 7.20 -0.67
CA LYS A 17 -10.82 7.83 -1.68
C LYS A 17 -12.25 7.36 -1.45
N ASN A 18 -13.18 8.29 -1.30
CA ASN A 18 -14.60 7.96 -1.15
C ASN A 18 -15.28 7.96 -2.53
N GLY A 19 -15.68 6.79 -3.03
CA GLY A 19 -16.31 6.64 -4.33
C GLY A 19 -16.12 5.26 -4.92
N GLU A 20 -16.64 5.06 -6.13
CA GLU A 20 -16.53 3.78 -6.83
C GLU A 20 -15.07 3.44 -7.19
N PRO A 21 -14.70 2.14 -7.14
CA PRO A 21 -13.37 1.70 -7.54
C PRO A 21 -13.10 2.11 -9.00
N PHE A 22 -11.86 2.52 -9.26
CA PHE A 22 -11.39 3.02 -10.57
C PHE A 22 -12.02 4.32 -11.11
N ASP A 23 -12.95 4.94 -10.38
CA ASP A 23 -13.55 6.23 -10.78
C ASP A 23 -12.80 7.45 -10.20
N ALA A 24 -13.06 8.62 -10.77
CA ALA A 24 -12.47 9.89 -10.38
C ALA A 24 -13.15 10.43 -9.12
N CYS A 25 -12.56 10.13 -7.96
CA CYS A 25 -13.04 10.64 -6.68
C CYS A 25 -12.53 12.08 -6.39
N ARG A 26 -13.47 12.98 -6.08
CA ARG A 26 -13.19 14.36 -5.60
C ARG A 26 -12.98 14.41 -4.09
N ASP A 27 -13.67 13.56 -3.35
CA ASP A 27 -13.61 13.44 -1.88
C ASP A 27 -12.40 12.61 -1.44
N LYS A 28 -11.25 13.29 -1.37
CA LYS A 28 -10.01 12.69 -0.88
C LYS A 28 -9.81 13.07 0.58
N VAL A 29 -9.63 12.06 1.42
CA VAL A 29 -9.10 12.30 2.76
C VAL A 29 -7.60 12.65 2.61
N PRO A 30 -7.09 13.63 3.39
CA PRO A 30 -5.65 13.89 3.42
C PRO A 30 -4.88 12.59 3.65
N PRO A 31 -3.81 12.33 2.89
CA PRO A 31 -3.10 11.07 3.04
C PRO A 31 -2.52 10.97 4.45
N SER A 32 -2.51 9.75 4.99
CA SER A 32 -1.96 9.47 6.31
C SER A 32 -0.48 9.84 6.39
N PRO A 33 0.05 10.10 7.60
CA PRO A 33 1.49 10.08 7.80
C PRO A 33 2.06 8.71 7.40
N ALA A 34 3.32 8.71 6.98
CA ALA A 34 4.07 7.49 6.72
C ALA A 34 3.98 6.54 7.93
N CYS A 35 3.52 5.31 7.71
CA CYS A 35 3.45 4.27 8.73
C CYS A 35 4.38 3.12 8.37
N LEU A 36 5.05 2.56 9.39
CA LEU A 36 5.86 1.37 9.21
C LEU A 36 4.97 0.13 9.29
N TYR A 37 5.06 -0.73 8.28
CA TYR A 37 4.35 -1.99 8.22
C TYR A 37 5.34 -3.13 8.11
N ASN A 38 5.28 -4.08 9.05
CA ASN A 38 6.11 -5.27 8.97
C ASN A 38 5.37 -6.36 8.17
N VAL A 39 5.93 -6.74 7.03
CA VAL A 39 5.27 -7.68 6.10
C VAL A 39 5.16 -9.09 6.68
N SER A 40 6.04 -9.45 7.62
CA SER A 40 5.95 -10.72 8.35
C SER A 40 4.73 -10.81 9.29
N GLU A 41 4.11 -9.67 9.65
CA GLU A 41 2.86 -9.65 10.43
C GLU A 41 1.65 -10.15 9.61
N GLY A 42 1.78 -10.16 8.27
CA GLY A 42 0.76 -10.67 7.36
C GLY A 42 -0.45 -9.76 7.14
N TYR A 43 -1.33 -10.21 6.25
CA TYR A 43 -2.45 -9.42 5.73
C TYR A 43 -3.47 -9.00 6.80
N ASN A 44 -3.75 -9.87 7.77
CA ASN A 44 -4.76 -9.58 8.81
C ASN A 44 -4.37 -8.37 9.67
N ILE A 45 -3.08 -8.25 10.00
CA ILE A 45 -2.56 -7.12 10.77
C ILE A 45 -2.55 -5.86 9.91
N LEU A 46 -2.18 -5.95 8.64
CA LEU A 46 -2.28 -4.84 7.68
C LEU A 46 -3.70 -4.31 7.60
N ARG A 47 -4.66 -5.21 7.39
CA ARG A 47 -6.08 -4.89 7.24
C ARG A 47 -6.62 -4.21 8.50
N LYS A 48 -6.30 -4.72 9.68
CA LYS A 48 -6.71 -4.10 10.95
C LYS A 48 -6.16 -2.68 11.11
N LYS A 49 -4.87 -2.46 10.81
CA LYS A 49 -4.25 -1.12 10.85
C LYS A 49 -4.94 -0.15 9.88
N ILE A 50 -5.32 -0.63 8.68
CA ILE A 50 -6.04 0.16 7.69
C ILE A 50 -7.46 0.48 8.16
N GLU A 51 -8.17 -0.50 8.71
CA GLU A 51 -9.51 -0.31 9.28
C GLU A 51 -9.51 0.72 10.40
N GLU A 52 -8.62 0.58 11.38
CA GLU A 52 -8.49 1.53 12.49
C GLU A 52 -8.19 2.95 11.99
N HIS A 53 -7.33 3.08 10.96
CA HIS A 53 -7.04 4.37 10.35
C HIS A 53 -8.24 4.93 9.58
N PHE A 54 -8.94 4.07 8.85
CA PHE A 54 -10.11 4.46 8.07
C PHE A 54 -11.23 4.95 8.98
N GLU A 55 -11.57 4.19 10.02
CA GLU A 55 -12.60 4.55 11.00
C GLU A 55 -12.24 5.83 11.77
N SER A 56 -10.95 6.10 12.01
CA SER A 56 -10.51 7.37 12.58
C SER A 56 -10.76 8.57 11.67
N LYS A 57 -10.78 8.37 10.34
CA LYS A 57 -10.98 9.46 9.35
C LYS A 57 -12.41 9.58 8.87
N LEU A 58 -13.09 8.46 8.70
CA LEU A 58 -14.45 8.32 8.18
C LEU A 58 -15.20 7.30 9.06
N PRO A 59 -15.62 7.69 10.27
CA PRO A 59 -16.22 6.77 11.23
C PRO A 59 -17.53 6.17 10.70
N GLY A 60 -17.69 4.86 10.87
CA GLY A 60 -18.88 4.11 10.46
C GLY A 60 -19.02 3.90 8.95
N GLN A 61 -18.01 4.25 8.16
CA GLN A 61 -18.03 4.05 6.71
C GLN A 61 -17.24 2.81 6.27
N TRP A 62 -16.43 2.20 7.15
CA TRP A 62 -15.72 0.96 6.82
C TRP A 62 -16.71 -0.17 6.53
N LYS A 63 -16.42 -0.95 5.47
CA LYS A 63 -17.15 -2.17 5.16
C LYS A 63 -16.18 -3.33 5.04
N PRO A 64 -16.49 -4.51 5.60
CA PRO A 64 -15.63 -5.69 5.48
C PRO A 64 -15.51 -6.20 4.04
N THR A 65 -16.37 -5.72 3.13
CA THR A 65 -16.33 -6.01 1.69
C THR A 65 -15.38 -5.10 0.91
N PHE A 66 -14.71 -4.14 1.55
CA PHE A 66 -13.75 -3.27 0.85
C PHE A 66 -12.48 -4.02 0.47
N ASP A 67 -12.08 -3.84 -0.78
CA ASP A 67 -10.80 -4.25 -1.31
C ASP A 67 -9.71 -3.22 -0.98
N ILE A 68 -8.51 -3.72 -0.67
CA ILE A 68 -7.34 -2.89 -0.44
C ILE A 68 -6.49 -2.95 -1.69
N TYR A 69 -6.16 -1.77 -2.23
CA TYR A 69 -5.37 -1.63 -3.45
C TYR A 69 -3.96 -1.15 -3.14
N LEU A 70 -2.98 -1.82 -3.73
CA LEU A 70 -1.59 -1.42 -3.77
C LEU A 70 -1.36 -0.46 -4.93
N LYS A 71 -0.69 0.65 -4.64
CA LYS A 71 -0.25 1.62 -5.63
C LYS A 71 1.23 1.37 -5.94
N PRO A 72 1.59 0.86 -7.13
CA PRO A 72 2.96 0.39 -7.38
C PRO A 72 3.99 1.52 -7.50
N SER A 73 3.58 2.72 -7.90
CA SER A 73 4.47 3.88 -7.97
C SER A 73 3.71 5.18 -7.73
N ASN A 74 4.41 6.26 -7.36
CA ASN A 74 3.79 7.57 -7.08
C ASN A 74 2.95 8.10 -8.25
N ASN A 75 3.33 7.81 -9.49
CA ASN A 75 2.65 8.26 -10.70
C ASN A 75 1.77 7.16 -11.35
N ALA A 76 1.63 6.00 -10.70
CA ALA A 76 0.79 4.92 -11.20
C ALA A 76 -0.65 5.41 -11.39
N LYS A 77 -1.20 5.13 -12.57
CA LYS A 77 -2.61 5.38 -12.87
C LYS A 77 -3.47 4.41 -12.06
N GLN A 78 -4.68 4.80 -11.70
CA GLN A 78 -5.58 3.98 -10.87
C GLN A 78 -5.86 2.59 -11.48
N LYS A 79 -5.89 2.48 -12.82
CA LYS A 79 -6.00 1.21 -13.54
C LYS A 79 -4.82 0.24 -13.37
N GLN A 80 -3.71 0.73 -12.83
CA GLN A 80 -2.50 -0.06 -12.54
C GLN A 80 -2.42 -0.43 -11.05
N PHE A 81 -3.45 -0.10 -10.26
CA PHE A 81 -3.48 -0.51 -8.87
C PHE A 81 -3.86 -1.98 -8.81
N GLU A 82 -3.21 -2.70 -7.91
CA GLU A 82 -3.36 -4.14 -7.76
C GLU A 82 -4.04 -4.44 -6.44
N ILE A 83 -4.93 -5.43 -6.41
CA ILE A 83 -5.53 -5.84 -5.14
C ILE A 83 -4.45 -6.51 -4.29
N VAL A 84 -4.39 -6.11 -3.03
CA VAL A 84 -3.46 -6.66 -2.04
C VAL A 84 -3.78 -8.13 -1.80
N CYS A 85 -2.80 -9.01 -1.98
CA CYS A 85 -2.98 -10.44 -1.72
C CYS A 85 -3.28 -10.71 -0.23
N GLN A 86 -4.28 -11.55 0.03
CA GLN A 86 -4.67 -11.91 1.40
C GLN A 86 -3.75 -12.96 2.03
N GLU A 87 -3.10 -13.78 1.22
CA GLU A 87 -2.12 -14.76 1.68
C GLU A 87 -0.78 -14.07 1.97
N THR A 88 -0.22 -14.27 3.17
CA THR A 88 1.01 -13.60 3.62
C THR A 88 2.19 -13.84 2.69
N VAL A 89 2.36 -15.04 2.13
CA VAL A 89 3.48 -15.35 1.22
C VAL A 89 3.33 -14.61 -0.11
N ALA A 90 2.12 -14.62 -0.68
CA ALA A 90 1.80 -13.88 -1.90
C ALA A 90 1.87 -12.36 -1.70
N LEU A 91 1.40 -11.84 -0.55
CA LEU A 91 1.53 -10.42 -0.18
C LEU A 91 2.99 -9.99 -0.16
N LEU A 92 3.82 -10.80 0.49
CA LEU A 92 5.25 -10.58 0.59
C LEU A 92 5.88 -10.59 -0.80
N ALA A 93 5.51 -11.52 -1.70
CA ALA A 93 5.97 -11.50 -3.09
C ALA A 93 5.52 -10.26 -3.88
N GLN A 94 4.25 -9.84 -3.75
CA GLN A 94 3.70 -8.67 -4.44
C GLN A 94 4.39 -7.38 -3.99
N VAL A 95 4.56 -7.20 -2.68
CA VAL A 95 5.32 -6.08 -2.11
C VAL A 95 6.75 -6.08 -2.65
N LYS A 96 7.39 -7.25 -2.74
CA LYS A 96 8.77 -7.38 -3.24
C LYS A 96 8.89 -6.88 -4.67
N GLU A 97 7.96 -7.30 -5.52
CA GLU A 97 7.94 -6.90 -6.93
C GLU A 97 7.74 -5.39 -7.07
N VAL A 98 6.79 -4.82 -6.32
CA VAL A 98 6.55 -3.37 -6.32
C VAL A 98 7.76 -2.60 -5.82
N CYS A 99 8.37 -2.99 -4.70
CA CYS A 99 9.59 -2.36 -4.19
C CYS A 99 10.75 -2.46 -5.18
N ALA A 100 10.97 -3.63 -5.80
CA ALA A 100 12.01 -3.82 -6.80
C ALA A 100 11.79 -2.94 -8.04
N SER A 101 10.54 -2.81 -8.49
CA SER A 101 10.18 -1.93 -9.61
C SER A 101 10.31 -0.43 -9.28
N ALA A 102 10.21 -0.08 -7.99
CA ALA A 102 10.38 1.29 -7.50
C ALA A 102 11.86 1.65 -7.20
N LEU A 103 12.74 0.67 -7.05
CA LEU A 103 14.13 0.84 -6.65
C LEU A 103 15.14 1.36 -7.71
N PRO A 104 14.85 1.58 -9.01
CA PRO A 104 15.77 2.33 -9.86
C PRO A 104 15.42 3.83 -9.83
N CYS A 105 15.71 4.52 -8.73
CA CYS A 105 15.76 5.99 -8.70
C CYS A 105 16.72 6.58 -7.66
N SER A 106 17.76 5.86 -7.28
CA SER A 106 18.89 6.42 -6.53
C SER A 106 20.19 5.69 -6.86
N ASN A 107 20.57 5.68 -8.14
CA ASN A 107 22.00 5.65 -8.49
C ASN A 107 22.29 6.95 -9.24
N GLU A 108 22.72 7.93 -8.45
CA GLU A 108 23.85 8.80 -8.75
C GLU A 108 24.09 9.11 -10.24
N GLN A 109 23.44 10.16 -10.75
CA GLN A 109 24.09 11.02 -11.74
C GLN A 109 24.76 12.17 -10.98
N ALA A 110 26.05 12.01 -10.69
CA ALA A 110 27.01 13.08 -10.39
C ALA A 110 28.40 12.42 -10.30
N GLY A 111 29.40 12.71 -11.12
CA GLY A 111 29.56 13.62 -12.25
C GLY A 111 30.88 13.27 -12.96
#